data_AF-A0A520HZV5-F1
#
_entry.id   AF-A0A520HZV5-F1
#
_cell.length_a   1.000
_cell.length_b   1.000
_cell.length_c   1.000
_cell.angle_alpha   90.00
_cell.angle_beta   90.00
_cell.angle_gamma   90.00
#
_symmetry.space_group_name_H-M   'P 1'
#
loop_
_entity.id
_entity.type
_entity.pdbx_description
1 polymer ?
#
loop_
_entity_poly.entity_id
_entity_poly.type
_entity_poly.pdbx_seq_one_letter_code
_entity_poly.pdbx_strand_id
1 'polypeptide(L)'
;RQQVEGGLIFGLAHALGASTTIERGLPVAHGFDRLWLPRLADTPDITVELVRSDEAPGGVSELAVPPVAPAIANALWTVTGTRMRRLPLR
;
A
#
# COMPACT_ATOMS: atom_id res chain seq x y z
N ARG A 1 6.15 -15.61 0.56
CA ARG A 1 7.05 -14.42 0.49
C ARG A 1 6.62 -13.45 -0.60
N GLN A 2 6.69 -13.83 -1.89
CA GLN A 2 6.35 -12.94 -3.02
C GLN A 2 4.93 -12.33 -2.94
N GLN A 3 3.93 -13.09 -2.49
CA GLN A 3 2.57 -12.57 -2.28
C GLN A 3 2.53 -11.44 -1.24
N VAL A 4 3.36 -11.53 -0.20
CA VAL A 4 3.46 -10.50 0.84
C VAL A 4 4.13 -9.26 0.26
N GLU A 5 5.25 -9.42 -0.44
CA GLU A 5 5.97 -8.30 -1.08
C GLU A 5 5.09 -7.56 -2.10
N GLY A 6 4.40 -8.29 -2.98
CA GLY A 6 3.47 -7.70 -3.95
C GLY A 6 2.31 -6.98 -3.27
N GLY A 7 1.73 -7.57 -2.22
CA GLY A 7 0.67 -6.92 -1.45
C GLY A 7 1.13 -5.68 -0.70
N LEU A 8 2.36 -5.67 -0.16
CA LEU A 8 2.95 -4.48 0.46
C LEU A 8 3.13 -3.35 -0.55
N ILE A 9 3.65 -3.64 -1.75
CA ILE A 9 3.79 -2.65 -2.84
C ILE A 9 2.42 -2.14 -3.30
N PHE A 10 1.42 -3.02 -3.43
CA PHE A 10 0.06 -2.64 -3.80
C PHE A 10 -0.61 -1.75 -2.74
N GLY A 11 -0.41 -2.07 -1.46
CA GLY A 11 -0.87 -1.24 -0.35
C GLY A 11 -0.15 0.11 -0.29
N LEU A 12 1.15 0.16 -0.60
CA LEU A 12 1.92 1.41 -0.69
C LEU A 12 1.38 2.30 -1.80
N ALA A 13 1.10 1.72 -2.98
CA ALA A 13 0.47 2.41 -4.10
C ALA A 13 -0.84 3.08 -3.66
N HIS A 14 -1.72 2.34 -2.98
CA HIS A 14 -2.98 2.88 -2.46
C HIS A 14 -2.78 3.96 -1.39
N ALA A 15 -1.84 3.74 -0.47
CA ALA A 15 -1.55 4.69 0.60
C ALA A 15 -1.07 6.04 0.07
N LEU A 16 -0.28 6.04 -1.01
CA LEU A 16 0.28 7.25 -1.65
C LEU A 16 -0.63 7.85 -2.73
N GLY A 17 -1.73 7.17 -3.09
CA GLY A 17 -2.72 7.68 -4.03
C GLY A 17 -2.44 7.34 -5.49
N ALA A 18 -1.79 6.21 -5.73
CA ALA A 18 -1.67 5.61 -7.04
C ALA A 18 -3.01 5.04 -7.51
N SER A 19 -3.90 5.94 -7.93
CA SER A 19 -5.24 5.61 -8.40
C SER A 19 -5.73 6.69 -9.36
N THR A 20 -6.81 6.41 -10.09
CA THR A 20 -7.51 7.46 -10.85
C THR A 20 -8.49 8.19 -9.96
N THR A 21 -8.66 9.49 -10.17
CA THR A 21 -9.85 10.22 -9.73
C THR A 21 -11.00 9.99 -10.71
N ILE A 22 -12.22 10.26 -10.28
CA ILE A 22 -13.43 10.23 -11.12
C ILE A 22 -13.94 11.66 -11.26
N GLU A 23 -14.08 12.14 -12.50
CA GLU A 23 -14.65 13.45 -12.82
C GLU A 23 -15.80 13.28 -13.81
N ARG A 24 -16.97 13.87 -13.51
CA ARG A 24 -18.18 13.76 -14.35
C ARG A 24 -18.54 12.31 -14.70
N GLY A 25 -18.33 11.39 -13.76
CA GLY A 25 -18.62 9.96 -13.91
C GLY A 25 -17.57 9.18 -14.72
N LEU A 26 -16.45 9.79 -15.10
CA LEU A 26 -15.40 9.14 -15.89
C LEU A 26 -14.05 9.15 -15.14
N PRO A 27 -13.23 8.09 -15.26
CA PRO A 27 -11.88 8.11 -14.76
C PRO A 27 -11.03 9.15 -15.51
N VAL A 28 -10.23 9.92 -14.78
CA VAL A 28 -9.35 10.96 -15.34
C VAL A 28 -8.05 10.38 -15.89
N ALA A 29 -7.52 9.33 -15.27
CA ALA A 29 -6.31 8.66 -15.73
C ALA A 29 -6.65 7.60 -16.79
N HIS A 30 -6.22 7.84 -18.03
CA HIS A 30 -6.44 6.94 -19.17
C HIS A 30 -5.20 6.09 -19.54
N GLY A 31 -4.14 6.14 -18.74
CA GLY A 31 -2.88 5.44 -18.97
C GLY A 31 -2.13 5.16 -17.68
N PHE A 32 -1.26 4.14 -17.69
CA PHE A 32 -0.47 3.73 -16.52
C PHE A 32 0.51 4.81 -16.05
N ASP A 33 0.99 5.64 -16.97
CA ASP A 33 1.82 6.81 -16.70
C ASP A 33 1.13 7.85 -15.81
N ARG A 34 -0.21 7.86 -15.80
CA ARG A 34 -1.03 8.80 -15.02
C ARG A 34 -1.58 8.24 -13.72
N LEU A 35 -1.37 6.95 -13.47
CA LEU A 35 -1.81 6.29 -12.23
C LEU A 35 -0.80 6.45 -11.09
N TRP A 36 0.38 7.03 -11.34
CA TRP A 36 1.43 7.21 -10.33
C TRP A 36 1.80 5.92 -9.58
N LEU A 37 1.80 4.79 -10.29
CA LEU A 37 2.18 3.51 -9.72
C LEU A 37 3.65 3.55 -9.23
N PRO A 38 3.96 2.95 -8.07
CA PRO A 38 5.33 2.88 -7.57
C PRO A 38 6.27 2.24 -8.60
N ARG A 39 7.42 2.88 -8.83
CA ARG A 39 8.51 2.31 -9.61
C ARG A 39 9.46 1.56 -8.70
N LEU A 40 10.44 0.87 -9.29
CA LEU A 40 11.48 0.18 -8.53
C LEU A 40 12.24 1.14 -7.60
N ALA A 41 12.46 2.38 -8.03
CA ALA A 41 13.13 3.40 -7.23
C ALA A 41 12.30 3.92 -6.05
N ASP A 42 10.96 3.78 -6.11
CA ASP A 42 10.04 4.20 -5.04
C ASP A 42 9.75 3.05 -4.05
N THR A 43 10.17 1.83 -4.40
CA THR A 43 9.94 0.63 -3.58
C THR A 43 11.02 0.54 -2.50
N PRO A 44 10.66 0.51 -1.21
CA PRO A 44 11.63 0.35 -0.14
C PRO A 44 12.15 -1.09 -0.08
N ASP A 45 13.23 -1.31 0.67
CA ASP A 45 13.67 -2.66 1.01
C ASP A 45 12.60 -3.37 1.86
N ILE A 46 12.14 -4.52 1.40
CA ILE A 46 11.11 -5.32 2.06
C ILE A 46 11.74 -6.55 2.71
N THR A 47 11.60 -6.65 4.02
CA THR A 47 11.93 -7.85 4.79
C THR A 47 10.66 -8.59 5.16
N VAL A 48 10.62 -9.90 4.89
CA VAL A 48 9.49 -10.78 5.22
C VAL A 48 10.02 -11.93 6.07
N GLU A 49 9.51 -12.03 7.29
CA GLU A 49 9.72 -13.16 8.19
C GLU A 49 8.42 -13.97 8.25
N LEU A 50 8.55 -15.30 8.12
CA LEU A 50 7.42 -16.21 8.20
C LEU A 50 7.40 -16.86 9.58
N VAL A 51 6.39 -16.53 10.37
CA VAL A 51 6.17 -17.12 11.70
C VAL A 51 5.55 -18.51 11.52
N ARG A 52 6.13 -19.53 12.17
CA ARG A 52 5.60 -20.91 12.13
C ARG A 52 4.27 -20.99 12.88
N SER A 53 3.32 -21.74 12.32
CA SER A 53 2.02 -22.02 12.90
C SER A 53 1.61 -23.45 12.55
N ASP A 54 1.01 -24.16 13.51
CA ASP A 54 0.44 -25.50 13.33
C ASP A 54 -1.07 -25.47 13.01
N GLU A 55 -1.67 -24.27 12.96
CA GLU A 55 -3.07 -24.07 12.59
C GLU A 55 -3.34 -24.38 11.12
N ALA A 56 -4.61 -24.61 10.79
CA ALA A 56 -5.03 -24.84 9.41
C ALA A 56 -4.59 -23.67 8.50
N PRO A 57 -4.08 -23.95 7.27
CA PRO A 57 -3.65 -22.91 6.35
C PRO A 57 -4.78 -21.90 6.02
N GLY A 58 -4.47 -20.62 6.16
CA GLY A 58 -5.33 -19.51 5.74
C GLY A 58 -4.95 -18.94 4.38
N GLY A 59 -5.81 -18.08 3.84
CA GLY A 59 -5.52 -17.32 2.61
C GLY A 59 -4.42 -16.28 2.86
N VAL A 60 -3.45 -16.19 1.94
CA VAL A 60 -2.30 -15.27 2.08
C VAL A 60 -2.38 -14.06 1.15
N SER A 61 -3.06 -14.19 0.01
CA SER A 61 -2.94 -13.26 -1.12
C SER A 61 -3.31 -11.80 -0.81
N GLU A 62 -4.24 -11.56 0.12
CA GLU A 62 -4.70 -10.21 0.49
C GLU A 62 -4.19 -9.74 1.85
N LEU A 63 -3.49 -10.59 2.61
CA LEU A 63 -3.12 -10.28 4.00
C LEU A 63 -2.21 -9.06 4.12
N ALA A 64 -1.36 -8.84 3.12
CA ALA A 64 -0.33 -7.81 3.18
C ALA A 64 -0.82 -6.41 2.79
N VAL A 65 -1.99 -6.25 2.17
CA VAL A 65 -2.49 -4.95 1.68
C VAL A 65 -3.05 -4.07 2.82
N PRO A 66 -4.01 -4.54 3.65
CA PRO A 66 -4.64 -3.73 4.69
C PRO A 66 -3.70 -3.07 5.70
N PRO A 67 -2.60 -3.71 6.17
CA PRO A 67 -1.75 -3.12 7.21
C PRO A 67 -0.85 -1.98 6.71
N VAL A 68 -0.66 -1.80 5.41
CA VAL A 68 0.34 -0.85 4.86
C VAL A 68 -0.01 0.60 5.19
N ALA A 69 -1.21 1.04 4.84
CA ALA A 69 -1.64 2.43 5.04
C ALA A 69 -1.57 2.87 6.52
N PRO A 70 -2.10 2.12 7.51
CA PRO A 70 -1.99 2.49 8.91
C PRO A 70 -0.55 2.41 9.44
N ALA A 71 0.28 1.48 8.95
CA ALA A 71 1.70 1.43 9.33
C ALA A 71 2.45 2.70 8.91
N ILE A 72 2.27 3.15 7.65
CA ILE A 72 2.86 4.39 7.14
C ILE A 72 2.31 5.61 7.89
N ALA A 73 0.99 5.69 8.10
CA ALA A 73 0.38 6.79 8.83
C ALA A 73 0.89 6.91 10.28
N ASN A 74 1.16 5.78 10.94
CA ASN A 74 1.78 5.76 12.26
C ASN A 74 3.25 6.21 12.23
N ALA A 75 4.02 5.79 11.23
CA ALA A 75 5.40 6.24 11.05
C ALA A 75 5.47 7.76 10.83
N LEU A 76 4.60 8.31 9.98
CA LEU A 76 4.49 9.75 9.74
C LEU A 76 4.07 10.51 11.00
N TRP A 77 3.16 9.96 11.80
CA TRP A 77 2.77 10.57 13.07
C TRP A 77 3.94 10.69 14.05
N THR A 78 4.81 9.68 14.14
CA THR A 78 5.98 9.71 15.04
C THR A 78 6.93 10.87 14.74
N VAL A 79 7.03 11.26 13.46
CA VAL A 79 7.93 12.36 13.02
C VAL A 79 7.22 13.71 13.01
N THR A 80 5.94 13.75 12.64
CA THR A 80 5.21 15.01 12.39
C THR A 80 4.26 15.44 13.52
N GLY A 81 3.92 14.52 14.44
CA GLY A 81 2.86 14.71 15.45
C GLY A 81 1.44 14.74 14.87
N THR A 82 1.27 14.72 13.54
CA THR A 82 -0.02 14.90 12.86
C THR A 82 -0.66 13.57 12.55
N ARG A 83 -1.93 13.39 12.96
CA ARG A 83 -2.67 12.14 12.71
C ARG A 83 -3.39 12.20 11.37
N MET A 84 -2.81 11.53 10.37
CA MET A 84 -3.43 11.34 9.06
C MET A 84 -4.53 10.29 9.14
N ARG A 85 -5.75 10.65 8.73
CA ARG A 85 -6.95 9.77 8.75
C ARG A 85 -7.65 9.68 7.40
N ARG A 86 -7.07 10.31 6.37
CA ARG A 86 -7.60 10.31 5.01
C ARG A 86 -6.52 9.82 4.08
N LEU A 87 -6.91 8.96 3.16
CA LEU A 87 -6.08 8.58 2.02
C LEU A 87 -6.38 9.52 0.84
N PRO A 88 -5.39 9.75 -0.04
CA PRO A 88 -3.99 9.33 0.12
C PRO A 88 -3.27 10.12 1.23
N LEU A 89 -2.21 9.53 1.78
CA LEU A 89 -1.36 10.16 2.79
C LEU A 89 -0.52 11.26 2.13
N ARG A 90 -0.98 12.51 2.21
CA ARG A 90 -0.33 13.74 1.73
C ARG A 90 -0.17 14.77 2.83
#